data_AF-A0A1Y2K5I8-F1
#
_entry.id   AF-A0A1Y2K5I8-F1
#
_cell.length_a   1.000
_cell.length_b   1.000
_cell.length_c   1.000
_cell.angle_alpha   90.00
_cell.angle_beta   90.00
_cell.angle_gamma   90.00
#
_symmetry.space_group_name_H-M   'P 1'
#
loop_
_entity.id
_entity.type
_entity.pdbx_description
1 polymer ?
#
loop_
_entity_poly.entity_id
_entity_poly.type
_entity_poly.pdbx_seq_one_letter_code
_entity_poly.pdbx_strand_id
1 'polypeptide(L)'
;MRKSNLNTSSLRGDKLRAGIGAALRKSRGQGLGELISKAQAESAGQETAAHAPVAADVQTVRKLLSDLQTQAVDERLECAVPLIESLRLSLALDRASASTPPGALTVKGWMSLLNGWESHLEKMRQRQINYSKSFFEEAVEEAELGASPLAPMLQQLVEMCRGRLAQDGQSAA
;
A
#
# COMPACT_ATOMS: atom_id res chain seq x y z
N MET A 1 -8.37 44.46 36.01
CA MET A 1 -7.60 44.66 37.26
C MET A 1 -7.92 43.52 38.23
N ARG A 2 -6.92 43.08 39.02
CA ARG A 2 -6.91 42.00 40.05
C ARG A 2 -6.76 40.59 39.45
N LYS A 3 -5.61 39.91 39.38
CA LYS A 3 -4.48 39.62 40.32
C LYS A 3 -4.89 38.95 41.62
N SER A 4 -4.48 37.69 41.81
CA SER A 4 -4.14 36.94 43.04
C SER A 4 -3.82 35.50 42.57
N ASN A 5 -2.62 34.92 42.53
CA ASN A 5 -1.38 34.94 43.32
C ASN A 5 -1.52 34.45 44.76
N LEU A 6 -0.84 33.32 45.03
CA LEU A 6 -0.12 32.85 46.24
C LEU A 6 -0.45 31.36 46.48
N ASN A 7 0.43 30.39 46.23
CA ASN A 7 1.78 30.12 46.74
C ASN A 7 1.79 29.44 48.12
N THR A 8 2.87 28.68 48.35
CA THR A 8 3.39 28.13 49.61
C THR A 8 2.83 26.76 50.01
N SER A 9 3.60 25.78 50.44
CA SER A 9 5.03 25.67 50.75
C SER A 9 5.31 24.18 51.01
N SER A 10 6.40 23.61 50.47
CA SER A 10 7.68 23.45 51.17
C SER A 10 7.61 22.50 52.37
N LEU A 11 8.47 21.47 52.39
CA LEU A 11 9.66 21.46 53.26
C LEU A 11 10.38 20.11 53.21
N ARG A 12 11.68 20.20 52.88
CA ARG A 12 12.84 19.53 53.51
C ARG A 12 12.91 18.00 53.38
N GLY A 13 14.07 17.40 53.17
CA GLY A 13 15.45 17.86 53.28
C GLY A 13 16.29 16.58 53.22
N ASP A 14 17.28 16.53 52.34
CA ASP A 14 18.67 16.80 52.70
C ASP A 14 19.23 15.73 53.64
N LYS A 15 19.97 14.79 53.07
CA LYS A 15 21.12 14.13 53.73
C LYS A 15 22.02 13.47 52.66
N LEU A 16 23.24 14.01 52.59
CA LEU A 16 24.52 13.31 52.36
C LEU A 16 24.77 12.90 50.89
N ARG A 17 25.55 13.60 50.06
CA ARG A 17 26.95 14.09 50.17
C ARG A 17 27.93 13.00 50.60
N ALA A 18 28.47 12.25 49.62
CA ALA A 18 29.89 11.89 49.50
C ALA A 18 30.12 10.92 48.32
N GLY A 19 31.17 11.15 47.53
CA GLY A 19 31.89 10.04 46.87
C GLY A 19 31.77 9.90 45.35
N ILE A 20 31.99 10.98 44.58
CA ILE A 20 32.48 10.83 43.20
C ILE A 20 33.97 10.50 43.27
N GLY A 21 34.35 9.34 42.74
CA GLY A 21 35.72 9.04 42.31
C GLY A 21 36.59 8.25 43.28
N ALA A 22 36.54 6.92 43.19
CA ALA A 22 37.69 6.00 43.35
C ALA A 22 37.24 4.53 43.34
N ALA A 23 36.82 3.99 42.18
CA ALA A 23 36.80 2.53 41.97
C ALA A 23 36.90 2.15 40.50
N LEU A 24 37.67 2.94 39.74
CA LEU A 24 38.18 2.55 38.42
C LEU A 24 39.51 1.84 38.67
N ARG A 25 39.47 0.57 39.10
CA ARG A 25 40.55 -0.44 38.99
C ARG A 25 40.22 -1.72 39.77
N LYS A 26 39.51 -2.64 39.12
CA LYS A 26 39.60 -4.12 39.23
C LYS A 26 38.23 -4.75 38.96
N SER A 27 37.91 -4.89 37.68
CA SER A 27 37.28 -6.10 37.15
C SER A 27 37.26 -5.95 35.63
N ARG A 28 38.45 -6.07 35.06
CA ARG A 28 38.67 -6.15 33.62
C ARG A 28 38.82 -7.64 33.34
N GLY A 29 37.89 -8.17 32.56
CA GLY A 29 38.01 -9.50 31.98
C GLY A 29 37.16 -10.55 32.67
N GLN A 30 35.89 -10.62 32.30
CA GLN A 30 35.18 -11.86 31.94
C GLN A 30 33.70 -11.51 31.63
N GLY A 31 33.25 -11.82 30.41
CA GLY A 31 31.88 -12.28 30.19
C GLY A 31 30.76 -11.30 29.82
N LEU A 32 31.02 -10.06 29.40
CA LEU A 32 29.97 -9.16 28.85
C LEU A 32 29.87 -9.19 27.30
N GLY A 33 30.32 -10.28 26.68
CA GLY A 33 30.06 -10.58 25.26
C GLY A 33 28.95 -11.62 25.05
N GLU A 34 28.76 -12.54 25.99
CA GLU A 34 27.81 -13.66 25.83
C GLU A 34 26.38 -13.34 26.28
N LEU A 35 26.18 -12.32 27.12
CA LEU A 35 24.83 -11.94 27.59
C LEU A 35 24.07 -11.04 26.60
N ILE A 36 24.74 -10.45 25.62
CA ILE A 36 24.08 -9.70 24.53
C ILE A 36 23.72 -10.64 23.37
N SER A 37 24.49 -11.70 23.14
CA SER A 37 24.19 -12.71 22.11
C SER A 37 23.02 -13.64 22.45
N LYS A 38 22.54 -13.67 23.71
CA LYS A 38 21.39 -14.50 24.10
C LYS A 38 20.07 -13.73 24.23
N ALA A 39 20.10 -12.40 24.31
CA ALA A 39 18.89 -11.56 24.36
C ALA A 39 18.39 -11.12 22.98
N GLN A 40 19.17 -11.32 21.91
CA GLN A 40 18.73 -11.10 20.51
C GLN A 40 18.31 -12.39 19.78
N ALA A 41 18.36 -13.55 20.44
CA ALA A 41 18.02 -14.84 19.82
C ALA A 41 16.58 -15.34 20.13
N GLU A 42 15.82 -14.67 20.99
CA GLU A 42 14.48 -15.12 21.43
C GLU A 42 13.35 -14.12 21.14
N SER A 43 13.56 -13.18 20.21
CA SER A 43 12.49 -12.36 19.63
C SER A 43 12.54 -12.38 18.09
N ALA A 44 12.85 -13.55 17.54
CA ALA A 44 12.75 -13.87 16.11
C ALA A 44 11.63 -14.89 15.85
N GLY A 45 10.52 -14.75 16.58
CA GLY A 45 9.38 -15.66 16.56
C GLY A 45 8.04 -14.95 16.46
N GLN A 46 8.02 -13.78 15.82
CA GLN A 46 6.79 -13.15 15.39
C GLN A 46 6.96 -12.83 13.91
N GLU A 47 6.61 -13.83 13.10
CA GLU A 47 6.31 -13.67 11.70
C GLU A 47 5.21 -12.61 11.58
N THR A 48 5.60 -11.33 11.55
CA THR A 48 4.97 -10.44 10.59
C THR A 48 5.25 -11.09 9.25
N ALA A 49 4.31 -11.90 8.78
CA ALA A 49 4.16 -12.26 7.39
C ALA A 49 4.03 -10.94 6.63
N ALA A 50 5.18 -10.32 6.39
CA ALA A 50 5.34 -9.34 5.34
C ALA A 50 4.72 -10.02 4.12
N HIS A 51 3.64 -9.45 3.62
CA HIS A 51 3.14 -9.75 2.29
C HIS A 51 4.29 -9.46 1.31
N ALA A 52 5.20 -10.41 1.17
CA ALA A 52 6.08 -10.45 0.03
C ALA A 52 5.13 -10.66 -1.14
N PRO A 53 5.04 -9.72 -2.11
CA PRO A 53 4.22 -9.94 -3.28
C PRO A 53 4.74 -11.22 -3.91
N VAL A 54 3.89 -12.24 -3.94
CA VAL A 54 4.18 -13.45 -4.71
C VAL A 54 4.46 -12.94 -6.11
N ALA A 55 5.65 -13.20 -6.63
CA ALA A 55 5.98 -12.87 -8.01
C ALA A 55 5.08 -13.74 -8.89
N ALA A 56 3.87 -13.26 -9.15
CA ALA A 56 2.85 -13.96 -9.89
C ALA A 56 3.34 -14.08 -11.33
N ASP A 57 3.51 -15.28 -11.85
CA ASP A 57 3.99 -15.46 -13.22
C ASP A 57 3.06 -14.77 -14.25
N VAL A 58 3.56 -14.55 -15.47
CA VAL A 58 2.78 -13.90 -16.53
C VAL A 58 1.45 -14.63 -16.81
N GLN A 59 1.40 -15.95 -16.62
CA GLN A 59 0.17 -16.74 -16.83
C GLN A 59 -0.88 -16.48 -15.75
N THR A 60 -0.44 -16.30 -14.51
CA THR A 60 -1.28 -15.95 -13.37
C THR A 60 -1.88 -14.57 -13.60
N VAL A 61 -1.07 -13.59 -14.01
CA VAL A 61 -1.57 -12.25 -14.34
C VAL A 61 -2.58 -12.28 -15.49
N ARG A 62 -2.31 -13.08 -16.54
CA ARG A 62 -3.27 -13.27 -17.64
C ARG A 62 -4.58 -13.89 -17.15
N LYS A 63 -4.49 -14.93 -16.32
CA LYS A 63 -5.65 -15.60 -15.75
C LYS A 63 -6.48 -14.62 -14.91
N LEU A 64 -5.85 -13.89 -13.99
CA LEU A 64 -6.51 -12.87 -13.16
C LEU A 64 -7.26 -11.82 -14.00
N LEU A 65 -6.63 -11.31 -15.08
CA LEU A 65 -7.31 -10.36 -15.97
C LEU A 65 -8.46 -11.00 -16.76
N SER A 66 -8.30 -12.26 -17.18
CA SER A 66 -9.37 -12.99 -17.87
C SER A 66 -10.54 -13.26 -16.93
N ASP A 67 -10.28 -13.68 -15.70
CA ASP A 67 -11.29 -13.96 -14.68
C ASP A 67 -12.04 -12.66 -14.33
N LEU A 68 -11.31 -11.55 -14.13
CA LEU A 68 -11.90 -10.24 -13.89
C LEU A 68 -12.75 -9.74 -15.07
N GLN A 69 -12.32 -10.01 -16.31
CA GLN A 69 -13.11 -9.68 -17.50
C GLN A 69 -14.39 -10.52 -17.58
N THR A 70 -14.30 -11.82 -17.29
CA THR A 70 -15.46 -12.72 -17.23
C THR A 70 -16.46 -12.24 -16.18
N GLN A 71 -15.98 -11.91 -14.98
CA GLN A 71 -16.83 -11.38 -13.91
C GLN A 71 -17.54 -10.08 -14.33
N ALA A 72 -16.82 -9.14 -14.97
CA ALA A 72 -17.43 -7.91 -15.47
C ALA A 72 -18.54 -8.19 -16.50
N VAL A 73 -18.38 -9.20 -17.35
CA VAL A 73 -19.41 -9.62 -18.31
C VAL A 73 -20.60 -10.26 -17.61
N ASP A 74 -20.34 -11.14 -16.64
CA ASP A 74 -21.38 -11.85 -15.88
C ASP A 74 -22.24 -10.89 -15.05
N GLU A 75 -21.62 -9.85 -14.48
CA GLU A 75 -22.30 -8.77 -13.75
C GLU A 75 -22.95 -7.70 -14.67
N ARG A 76 -22.84 -7.88 -16.00
CA ARG A 76 -23.31 -6.93 -17.03
C ARG A 76 -22.69 -5.53 -16.90
N LEU A 77 -21.46 -5.47 -16.42
CA LEU A 77 -20.64 -4.26 -16.33
C LEU A 77 -19.81 -4.08 -17.61
N GLU A 78 -20.50 -3.94 -18.74
CA GLU A 78 -19.87 -3.75 -20.07
C GLU A 78 -18.92 -2.54 -20.11
N CYS A 79 -19.17 -1.54 -19.26
CA CYS A 79 -18.30 -0.36 -19.12
C CYS A 79 -16.94 -0.65 -18.46
N ALA A 80 -16.81 -1.71 -17.65
CA ALA A 80 -15.54 -2.10 -17.05
C ALA A 80 -14.63 -2.85 -18.04
N VAL A 81 -15.21 -3.55 -19.02
CA VAL A 81 -14.47 -4.37 -19.99
C VAL A 81 -13.40 -3.59 -20.76
N PRO A 82 -13.67 -2.40 -21.35
CA PRO A 82 -12.64 -1.61 -22.02
C PRO A 82 -11.48 -1.17 -21.11
N LEU A 83 -11.75 -0.97 -19.82
CA LEU A 83 -10.74 -0.58 -18.84
C LEU A 83 -9.79 -1.75 -18.53
N ILE A 84 -10.35 -2.96 -18.38
CA ILE A 84 -9.59 -4.21 -18.20
C ILE A 84 -8.77 -4.52 -19.46
N GLU A 85 -9.36 -4.37 -20.64
CA GLU A 85 -8.69 -4.64 -21.91
C GLU A 85 -7.51 -3.68 -22.16
N SER A 86 -7.67 -2.40 -21.79
CA SER A 86 -6.59 -1.40 -21.84
C SER A 86 -5.40 -1.80 -20.96
N LEU A 87 -5.67 -2.36 -19.78
CA LEU A 87 -4.65 -2.88 -18.87
C LEU A 87 -3.93 -4.10 -19.46
N ARG A 88 -4.70 -5.05 -20.01
CA ARG A 88 -4.17 -6.25 -20.69
C ARG A 88 -3.22 -5.88 -21.83
N LEU A 89 -3.64 -4.94 -22.68
CA LEU A 89 -2.84 -4.45 -23.81
C LEU A 89 -1.58 -3.69 -23.36
N SER A 90 -1.70 -2.87 -22.33
CA SER A 90 -0.57 -2.06 -21.82
C SER A 90 0.52 -2.92 -21.21
N LEU A 91 0.12 -3.98 -20.49
CA LEU A 91 1.04 -4.98 -19.95
C LEU A 91 1.71 -5.82 -21.04
N ALA A 92 1.22 -5.74 -22.29
CA ALA A 92 1.72 -6.47 -23.44
C ALA A 92 1.96 -7.95 -23.11
N LEU A 93 1.08 -8.57 -22.33
CA LEU A 93 1.31 -9.89 -21.75
C LEU A 93 1.61 -10.92 -22.84
N ASP A 94 1.02 -10.78 -24.02
CA ASP A 94 1.23 -11.64 -25.20
C ASP A 94 2.64 -11.54 -25.82
N ARG A 95 3.36 -10.46 -25.54
CA ARG A 95 4.70 -10.15 -26.07
C ARG A 95 5.76 -10.04 -24.98
N ALA A 96 5.38 -10.24 -23.72
CA ALA A 96 6.29 -10.14 -22.59
C ALA A 96 7.42 -11.17 -22.73
N SER A 97 8.66 -10.69 -22.76
CA SER A 97 9.84 -11.54 -22.75
C SER A 97 9.96 -12.23 -21.38
N ALA A 98 10.61 -13.39 -21.32
CA ALA A 98 10.87 -14.10 -20.07
C ALA A 98 11.64 -13.27 -19.01
N SER A 99 12.26 -12.15 -19.41
CA SER A 99 13.02 -11.25 -18.53
C SER A 99 12.21 -10.10 -17.94
N THR A 100 10.98 -9.86 -18.41
CA THR A 100 10.15 -8.74 -17.95
C THR A 100 9.34 -9.18 -16.74
N PRO A 101 9.46 -8.49 -15.58
CA PRO A 101 8.66 -8.84 -14.42
C PRO A 101 7.15 -8.73 -14.75
N PRO A 102 6.35 -9.68 -14.29
CA PRO A 102 4.91 -9.66 -14.47
C PRO A 102 4.30 -8.43 -13.78
N GLY A 103 3.41 -7.73 -14.47
CA GLY A 103 2.88 -6.46 -13.98
C GLY A 103 3.83 -5.26 -14.14
N ALA A 104 5.00 -5.38 -14.77
CA ALA A 104 5.86 -4.24 -15.02
C ALA A 104 5.43 -3.47 -16.28
N LEU A 105 5.13 -2.18 -16.11
CA LEU A 105 4.90 -1.25 -17.22
C LEU A 105 6.11 -0.34 -17.40
N THR A 106 6.50 -0.11 -18.65
CA THR A 106 7.43 0.99 -18.96
C THR A 106 6.75 2.33 -18.65
N VAL A 107 7.52 3.39 -18.41
CA VAL A 107 6.94 4.74 -18.21
C VAL A 107 6.01 5.14 -19.35
N LYS A 108 6.39 4.81 -20.60
CA LYS A 108 5.53 5.03 -21.78
C LYS A 108 4.25 4.20 -21.73
N GLY A 109 4.35 2.93 -21.32
CA GLY A 109 3.20 2.04 -21.14
C GLY A 109 2.24 2.56 -20.06
N TRP A 110 2.78 3.04 -18.94
CA TRP A 110 2.00 3.64 -17.87
C TRP A 110 1.23 4.88 -18.33
N MET A 111 1.91 5.83 -19.00
CA MET A 111 1.25 7.02 -19.53
C MET A 111 0.17 6.67 -20.58
N SER A 112 0.44 5.69 -21.44
CA SER A 112 -0.54 5.23 -22.42
C SER A 112 -1.77 4.61 -21.76
N LEU A 113 -1.57 3.84 -20.68
CA LEU A 113 -2.66 3.23 -19.91
C LEU A 113 -3.54 4.30 -19.26
N LEU A 114 -2.92 5.26 -18.56
CA LEU A 114 -3.65 6.34 -17.90
C LEU A 114 -4.44 7.19 -18.88
N ASN A 115 -3.84 7.61 -20.00
CA ASN A 115 -4.54 8.37 -21.03
C ASN A 115 -5.70 7.56 -21.65
N GLY A 116 -5.52 6.24 -21.79
CA GLY A 116 -6.56 5.34 -22.27
C GLY A 116 -7.75 5.28 -21.31
N TRP A 117 -7.49 5.09 -20.03
CA TRP A 117 -8.52 5.10 -18.99
C TRP A 117 -9.23 6.45 -18.88
N GLU A 118 -8.49 7.56 -18.87
CA GLU A 118 -9.07 8.90 -18.84
C GLU A 118 -10.04 9.12 -20.02
N SER A 119 -9.60 8.81 -21.24
CA SER A 119 -10.43 8.91 -22.46
C SER A 119 -11.67 8.01 -22.44
N HIS A 120 -11.60 6.88 -21.73
CA HIS A 120 -12.76 6.02 -21.53
C HIS A 120 -13.72 6.60 -20.49
N LEU A 121 -13.21 7.03 -19.34
CA LEU A 121 -13.99 7.63 -18.26
C LEU A 121 -14.69 8.93 -18.72
N GLU A 122 -14.04 9.73 -19.56
CA GLU A 122 -14.62 10.94 -20.16
C GLU A 122 -15.92 10.70 -20.94
N LYS A 123 -16.03 9.51 -21.55
CA LYS A 123 -17.18 9.12 -22.38
C LYS A 123 -18.26 8.39 -21.59
N MET A 124 -17.97 7.98 -20.36
CA MET A 124 -18.90 7.24 -19.51
C MET A 124 -19.86 8.20 -18.81
N ARG A 125 -21.08 7.73 -18.59
CA ARG A 125 -22.02 8.42 -17.71
C ARG A 125 -21.58 8.24 -16.26
N GLN A 126 -21.86 9.24 -15.42
CA GLN A 126 -21.54 9.20 -13.97
C GLN A 126 -22.01 7.90 -13.29
N ARG A 127 -23.18 7.36 -13.66
CA ARG A 127 -23.69 6.08 -13.14
C ARG A 127 -22.80 4.89 -13.51
N GLN A 128 -22.27 4.86 -14.73
CA GLN A 128 -21.36 3.80 -15.18
C GLN A 128 -20.02 3.89 -14.43
N ILE A 129 -19.50 5.10 -14.25
CA ILE A 129 -18.27 5.33 -13.47
C ILE A 129 -18.44 4.85 -12.02
N ASN A 130 -19.59 5.12 -11.39
CA ASN A 130 -19.88 4.60 -10.04
C ASN A 130 -19.86 3.06 -10.00
N TYR A 131 -20.46 2.39 -10.97
CA TYR A 131 -20.46 0.93 -11.03
C TYR A 131 -19.07 0.35 -11.27
N SER A 132 -18.31 0.90 -12.22
CA SER A 132 -16.92 0.49 -12.44
C SER A 132 -16.07 0.72 -11.20
N LYS A 133 -16.25 1.85 -10.51
CA LYS A 133 -15.52 2.15 -9.26
C LYS A 133 -15.77 1.08 -8.21
N SER A 134 -17.04 0.77 -7.90
CA SER A 134 -17.38 -0.26 -6.89
C SER A 134 -16.86 -1.63 -7.29
N PHE A 135 -17.00 -2.01 -8.56
CA PHE A 135 -16.47 -3.27 -9.08
C PHE A 135 -14.95 -3.40 -8.88
N PHE A 136 -14.16 -2.36 -9.23
CA PHE A 136 -12.71 -2.42 -9.04
C PHE A 136 -12.28 -2.24 -7.58
N GLU A 137 -13.07 -1.57 -6.73
CA GLU A 137 -12.84 -1.54 -5.28
C GLU A 137 -12.97 -2.95 -4.69
N GLU A 138 -14.06 -3.66 -5.01
CA GLU A 138 -14.28 -5.05 -4.58
C GLU A 138 -13.16 -5.97 -5.10
N ALA A 139 -12.82 -5.86 -6.39
CA ALA A 139 -11.74 -6.64 -7.00
C ALA A 139 -10.37 -6.44 -6.32
N VAL A 140 -10.07 -5.25 -5.80
CA VAL A 140 -8.81 -4.99 -5.08
C VAL A 140 -8.83 -5.55 -3.67
N GLU A 141 -10.01 -5.63 -3.05
CA GLU A 141 -10.19 -6.21 -1.71
C GLU A 141 -10.16 -7.75 -1.73
N GLU A 142 -10.40 -8.37 -2.88
CA GLU A 142 -10.25 -9.81 -3.06
C GLU A 142 -8.81 -10.29 -2.83
N ALA A 143 -8.65 -11.38 -2.07
CA ALA A 143 -7.34 -11.84 -1.60
C ALA A 143 -6.34 -12.14 -2.74
N GLU A 144 -6.82 -12.72 -3.84
CA GLU A 144 -5.95 -13.09 -4.98
C GLU A 144 -5.47 -11.85 -5.75
N LEU A 145 -6.37 -10.91 -6.04
CA LEU A 145 -6.08 -9.69 -6.79
C LEU A 145 -5.35 -8.65 -5.94
N GLY A 146 -5.73 -8.49 -4.67
CA GLY A 146 -5.11 -7.57 -3.72
C GLY A 146 -3.66 -7.92 -3.38
N ALA A 147 -3.29 -9.21 -3.46
CA ALA A 147 -1.89 -9.66 -3.32
C ALA A 147 -1.12 -9.69 -4.64
N SER A 148 -1.79 -9.43 -5.77
CA SER A 148 -1.20 -9.52 -7.11
C SER A 148 -0.44 -8.23 -7.50
N PRO A 149 0.49 -8.30 -8.48
CA PRO A 149 1.13 -7.11 -9.03
C PRO A 149 0.15 -6.17 -9.78
N LEU A 150 -1.12 -6.57 -9.99
CA LEU A 150 -2.15 -5.73 -10.60
C LEU A 150 -2.80 -4.77 -9.60
N ALA A 151 -2.77 -5.09 -8.31
CA ALA A 151 -3.40 -4.30 -7.25
C ALA A 151 -3.10 -2.78 -7.34
N PRO A 152 -1.84 -2.32 -7.47
CA PRO A 152 -1.57 -0.88 -7.56
C PRO A 152 -2.16 -0.24 -8.83
N MET A 153 -2.29 -0.98 -9.93
CA MET A 153 -2.87 -0.47 -11.17
C MET A 153 -4.39 -0.33 -11.05
N LEU A 154 -5.05 -1.32 -10.47
CA LEU A 154 -6.49 -1.29 -10.22
C LEU A 154 -6.85 -0.20 -9.19
N GLN A 155 -6.04 -0.02 -8.14
CA GLN A 155 -6.19 1.09 -7.19
C GLN A 155 -6.07 2.45 -7.89
N GLN A 156 -5.11 2.61 -8.80
CA GLN A 156 -4.99 3.84 -9.57
C GLN A 156 -6.23 4.11 -10.43
N LEU A 157 -6.83 3.08 -11.03
CA LEU A 157 -8.09 3.21 -11.78
C LEU A 157 -9.25 3.65 -10.87
N VAL A 158 -9.35 3.08 -9.67
CA VAL A 158 -10.35 3.49 -8.66
C VAL A 158 -10.17 4.97 -8.30
N GLU A 159 -8.94 5.43 -8.07
CA GLU A 159 -8.67 6.85 -7.79
C GLU A 159 -9.04 7.76 -8.96
N MET A 160 -8.82 7.34 -10.21
CA MET A 160 -9.27 8.09 -11.38
C MET A 160 -10.80 8.18 -11.46
N CYS A 161 -11.51 7.09 -11.17
CA CYS A 161 -12.97 7.10 -11.09
C CYS A 161 -13.47 8.09 -10.01
N ARG A 162 -12.87 8.06 -8.82
CA ARG A 162 -13.19 9.00 -7.72
C ARG A 162 -12.94 10.45 -8.13
N GLY A 163 -11.79 10.73 -8.74
CA GLY A 163 -11.43 12.05 -9.25
C GLY A 163 -12.44 12.56 -10.28
N ARG A 164 -12.85 11.71 -11.23
CA ARG A 164 -13.83 12.10 -12.25
C ARG A 164 -15.21 12.38 -11.66
N LEU A 165 -15.69 11.53 -10.75
CA LEU A 165 -16.96 11.75 -10.06
C LEU A 165 -16.99 13.07 -9.28
N ALA A 166 -15.87 13.44 -8.66
CA ALA A 166 -15.74 14.73 -7.96
C ALA A 166 -15.81 15.93 -8.92
N GLN A 167 -15.15 15.85 -10.08
CA GLN A 167 -15.20 16.89 -11.12
C GLN A 167 -16.61 17.07 -11.70
N ASP A 168 -17.29 15.95 -12.01
CA ASP A 168 -18.67 15.98 -12.51
C ASP A 168 -19.63 16.58 -11.45
N GLY A 169 -19.41 16.26 -10.17
CA GLY A 169 -20.19 16.81 -9.05
C GLY A 169 -19.98 18.32 -8.85
N GLN A 170 -18.77 18.83 -9.04
CA GLN A 170 -18.47 20.27 -8.99
C GLN A 170 -19.06 21.03 -10.20
N SER A 171 -19.17 20.37 -11.35
CA SER A 171 -19.71 20.98 -12.57
C SER A 171 -21.24 21.07 -12.58
N ALA A 172 -21.91 20.33 -11.68
CA ALA A 172 -23.37 20.31 -11.56
C ALA A 172 -23.94 21.23 -10.45
N ALA A 173 -23.07 21.82 -9.61
CA ALA A 173 -23.42 22.73 -8.51
C ALA A 173 -23.23 24.19 -8.92
#